data_AF-A0AA36CKV0-F1
#
_entry.id   AF-A0AA36CKV0-F1
#
_cell.length_a   1.000
_cell.length_b   1.000
_cell.length_c   1.000
_cell.angle_alpha   90.00
_cell.angle_beta   90.00
_cell.angle_gamma   90.00
#
_symmetry.space_group_name_H-M   'P 1'
#
loop_
_entity.id
_entity.type
_entity.pdbx_description
1 polymer ?
#
loop_
_entity_poly.entity_id
_entity_poly.type
_entity_poly.pdbx_seq_one_letter_code
_entity_poly.pdbx_strand_id
1 'polypeptide(L)'
;MLAHHLMIIILTLVGNLLLVYVILRNNRVLRRKRVTPVQMLMLHMCAADLLFALVTILPTMLITLTVPVFHGPDELCKFVKFIQVLPMYASAFLLVAISADRYQVSWL
;
A
#
# COMPACT_ATOMS: atom_id res chain seq x y z
N MET A 1 -21.95 3.18 6.75
CA MET A 1 -20.68 3.91 6.57
C MET A 1 -19.50 3.17 7.23
N LEU A 2 -19.48 2.99 8.56
CA LEU A 2 -18.37 2.34 9.26
C LEU A 2 -18.13 0.87 8.84
N ALA A 3 -19.20 0.08 8.76
CA ALA A 3 -19.13 -1.34 8.38
C ALA A 3 -18.51 -1.57 6.98
N HIS A 4 -18.79 -0.68 6.02
CA HIS A 4 -18.21 -0.75 4.69
C HIS A 4 -16.70 -0.52 4.71
N HIS A 5 -16.21 0.45 5.48
CA HIS A 5 -14.78 0.72 5.62
C HIS A 5 -14.05 -0.43 6.33
N LEU A 6 -14.67 -1.02 7.36
CA LEU A 6 -14.13 -2.23 8.01
C LEU A 6 -14.03 -3.40 7.03
N MET A 7 -15.07 -3.62 6.21
CA MET A 7 -15.05 -4.68 5.19
C MET A 7 -13.93 -4.46 4.18
N ILE A 8 -13.77 -3.22 3.69
CA ILE A 8 -12.68 -2.87 2.77
C ILE A 8 -11.33 -3.15 3.42
N ILE A 9 -11.08 -2.65 4.63
CA ILE A 9 -9.79 -2.82 5.33
C ILE A 9 -9.45 -4.31 5.51
N ILE A 10 -10.42 -5.12 5.93
CA ILE A 10 -10.21 -6.56 6.11
C ILE A 10 -9.87 -7.20 4.76
N LEU A 11 -10.61 -6.86 3.70
CA LEU A 11 -10.38 -7.41 2.38
C LEU A 11 -9.01 -7.01 1.82
N THR A 12 -8.59 -5.75 1.95
CA THR A 12 -7.26 -5.30 1.51
C THR A 12 -6.15 -5.90 2.35
N LEU A 13 -6.28 -5.99 3.68
CA LEU A 13 -5.28 -6.63 4.52
C LEU A 13 -5.10 -8.10 4.14
N VAL A 14 -6.19 -8.87 4.11
CA VAL A 14 -6.15 -10.31 3.84
C VAL A 14 -5.63 -10.58 2.43
N GLY A 15 -6.15 -9.86 1.42
CA GLY A 15 -5.74 -10.04 0.02
C GLY A 15 -4.27 -9.71 -0.22
N ASN A 16 -3.81 -8.56 0.26
CA ASN A 16 -2.42 -8.13 0.05
C ASN A 16 -1.42 -8.96 0.88
N LEU A 17 -1.76 -9.34 2.12
CA LEU A 17 -0.92 -10.24 2.93
C LEU A 17 -0.80 -11.62 2.29
N LEU A 18 -1.89 -12.18 1.76
CA LEU A 18 -1.86 -13.44 1.03
C LEU A 18 -0.97 -13.36 -0.21
N LEU A 19 -1.07 -12.28 -1.00
CA LEU A 19 -0.23 -12.07 -2.18
C LEU A 19 1.25 -11.98 -1.81
N VAL A 20 1.60 -11.17 -0.82
CA VAL A 20 2.98 -11.05 -0.30
C VAL A 20 3.48 -12.43 0.17
N TYR A 21 2.67 -13.17 0.93
CA TYR A 21 3.02 -14.49 1.40
C TYR A 21 3.24 -15.48 0.27
N VAL A 22 2.37 -15.51 -0.74
CA VAL A 22 2.50 -16.37 -1.92
C VAL A 22 3.76 -16.04 -2.71
N ILE A 23 4.06 -14.75 -2.93
CA ILE A 23 5.28 -14.32 -3.63
C ILE A 23 6.53 -14.75 -2.85
N LEU A 24 6.57 -14.50 -1.53
CA LEU A 24 7.70 -14.88 -0.69
C LEU A 24 7.88 -16.41 -0.62
N ARG A 25 6.79 -17.16 -0.48
CA ARG A 25 6.80 -18.62 -0.45
C ARG A 25 7.25 -19.19 -1.79
N ASN A 26 6.72 -18.68 -2.90
CA ASN A 26 7.10 -19.13 -4.24
C ASN A 26 8.58 -18.83 -4.52
N ASN A 27 9.09 -17.67 -4.09
CA ASN A 27 10.49 -17.30 -4.28
C ASN A 27 11.44 -18.16 -3.42
N ARG A 28 11.03 -18.50 -2.18
CA ARG A 28 11.74 -19.45 -1.29
C ARG A 28 11.77 -20.86 -1.88
N VAL A 29 10.64 -21.35 -2.40
CA VAL A 29 10.51 -22.72 -2.95
C VAL A 29 11.30 -22.87 -4.24
N LEU A 30 11.23 -21.91 -5.17
CA LEU A 30 11.96 -21.98 -6.45
C LEU A 30 13.44 -21.58 -6.34
N ARG A 31 13.95 -21.22 -5.15
CA ARG A 31 15.31 -20.68 -4.93
C ARG A 31 15.72 -19.60 -5.94
N ARG A 32 14.77 -18.83 -6.48
CA ARG A 32 15.08 -17.77 -7.43
C ARG A 32 15.74 -16.62 -6.68
N LYS A 33 17.03 -16.40 -6.94
CA LYS A 33 17.77 -15.23 -6.43
C LYS A 33 17.34 -13.91 -7.10
N ARG A 34 16.65 -13.98 -8.24
CA ARG A 34 16.24 -12.82 -9.05
C ARG A 34 14.72 -12.66 -8.98
N VAL A 35 14.29 -11.59 -8.33
CA VAL A 35 12.89 -11.13 -8.33
C VAL A 35 12.62 -10.50 -9.71
N THR A 36 11.55 -10.91 -10.39
CA THR A 36 11.21 -10.28 -11.68
C THR A 36 10.68 -8.86 -11.45
N PRO A 37 10.83 -7.93 -12.41
CA PRO A 37 10.29 -6.57 -12.29
C PRO A 37 8.78 -6.57 -12.02
N VAL A 38 8.04 -7.54 -12.58
CA VAL A 38 6.61 -7.75 -12.31
C VAL A 38 6.32 -8.17 -10.86
N GLN A 39 7.16 -9.02 -10.25
CA GLN A 39 6.99 -9.41 -8.85
C GLN A 39 7.33 -8.25 -7.89
N MET A 40 8.34 -7.45 -8.23
CA MET A 40 8.68 -6.25 -7.46
C MET A 40 7.55 -5.22 -7.54
N LEU A 41 6.95 -5.06 -8.72
CA LEU A 41 5.76 -4.24 -8.93
C LEU A 41 4.58 -4.67 -8.05
N MET A 42 4.24 -5.97 -8.07
CA MET A 42 3.16 -6.52 -7.26
C MET A 42 3.40 -6.32 -5.76
N LEU A 43 4.65 -6.47 -5.31
CA LEU A 43 5.01 -6.24 -3.91
C LEU A 43 4.83 -4.78 -3.50
N HIS A 44 5.26 -3.83 -4.34
CA HIS A 44 5.07 -2.41 -4.10
C HIS A 44 3.59 -2.01 -4.08
N MET A 45 2.79 -2.54 -5.01
CA MET A 45 1.34 -2.33 -5.03
C MET A 45 0.69 -2.81 -3.73
N CYS A 46 1.00 -4.05 -3.31
CA CYS A 46 0.52 -4.60 -2.04
C CYS A 46 0.95 -3.74 -0.83
N ALA A 47 2.20 -3.25 -0.82
CA ALA A 47 2.69 -2.38 0.24
C ALA A 47 1.98 -1.02 0.26
N ALA A 48 1.71 -0.43 -0.91
CA ALA A 48 0.96 0.81 -1.04
C ALA A 48 -0.49 0.65 -0.56
N ASP A 49 -1.15 -0.47 -0.90
CA ASP A 49 -2.51 -0.77 -0.44
C ASP A 49 -2.56 -0.97 1.09
N LEU A 50 -1.57 -1.65 1.67
CA LEU A 50 -1.46 -1.82 3.12
C LEU A 50 -1.24 -0.47 3.82
N LEU A 51 -0.35 0.36 3.27
CA LEU A 51 -0.10 1.72 3.75
C LEU A 51 -1.35 2.60 3.65
N PHE A 52 -2.09 2.52 2.54
CA PHE A 52 -3.34 3.25 2.37
C PHE A 52 -4.41 2.79 3.38
N ALA A 53 -4.57 1.48 3.56
CA ALA A 53 -5.53 0.95 4.54
C ALA A 53 -5.17 1.36 5.98
N LEU A 54 -3.89 1.30 6.35
CA LEU A 54 -3.41 1.61 7.70
C LEU A 54 -3.30 3.11 7.99
N VAL A 55 -2.88 3.93 7.01
CA VAL A 55 -2.58 5.35 7.25
C VAL A 55 -3.68 6.28 6.74
N THR A 56 -4.49 5.84 5.78
CA THR A 56 -5.61 6.64 5.28
C THR A 56 -6.92 6.21 5.91
N ILE A 57 -7.25 4.93 5.83
CA ILE A 57 -8.57 4.48 6.30
C ILE A 57 -8.62 4.41 7.83
N LEU A 58 -7.59 3.87 8.50
CA LEU A 58 -7.57 3.75 9.97
C LEU A 58 -7.73 5.10 10.70
N PRO A 59 -6.99 6.17 10.35
CA PRO A 59 -7.12 7.44 11.06
C PRO A 59 -8.44 8.13 10.72
N THR A 60 -8.95 7.96 9.50
CA THR A 60 -10.29 8.43 9.13
C THR A 60 -11.37 7.78 10.00
N MET A 61 -11.26 6.47 10.27
CA MET A 61 -12.14 5.76 11.19
C MET A 61 -12.00 6.26 12.64
N LEU A 62 -10.77 6.39 13.13
CA LEU A 62 -10.48 6.88 14.49
C LEU A 62 -11.05 8.29 14.70
N ILE A 63 -10.74 9.24 13.81
CA ILE A 63 -11.26 10.61 13.85
C ILE A 63 -12.78 10.62 13.92
N THR A 64 -13.43 9.83 13.07
CA THR A 64 -14.90 9.73 13.05
C THR A 64 -15.48 9.16 14.35
N LEU A 65 -14.78 8.22 15.01
CA LEU A 65 -15.23 7.62 16.28
C LEU A 65 -15.03 8.52 17.50
N THR A 66 -14.01 9.38 17.47
CA THR A 66 -13.62 10.24 18.60
C THR A 66 -14.29 11.62 18.62
N VAL A 67 -15.11 11.97 17.62
CA VAL A 67 -15.92 13.21 17.65
C VAL A 67 -16.93 13.12 18.82
N PRO A 68 -17.00 14.12 19.74
CA PRO A 68 -16.60 15.52 19.57
C PRO A 68 -15.28 15.94 20.24
N VAL A 69 -14.56 15.08 20.96
CA VAL A 69 -13.36 15.48 21.73
C VAL A 69 -12.13 14.72 21.22
N PHE A 70 -11.45 15.33 20.25
CA PHE A 70 -10.17 14.83 19.75
C PHE A 70 -9.05 15.26 20.71
N HIS A 71 -8.57 14.35 21.57
CA HIS A 71 -7.45 14.62 22.51
C HIS A 71 -6.05 14.54 21.85
N GLY A 72 -5.97 14.47 20.52
CA GLY A 72 -4.70 14.39 19.80
C GLY A 72 -4.07 15.76 19.57
N PRO A 73 -2.73 15.90 19.61
CA PRO A 73 -2.06 17.16 19.27
C PRO A 73 -2.30 17.53 17.79
N ASP A 74 -2.54 18.81 17.51
CA ASP A 74 -2.90 19.33 16.19
C ASP A 74 -1.88 18.94 15.08
N GLU A 75 -0.60 18.87 15.44
CA GLU A 75 0.48 18.45 14.56
C GLU A 75 0.30 17.02 14.02
N LEU A 76 -0.25 16.12 14.85
CA LEU A 76 -0.47 14.73 14.47
C LEU A 76 -1.54 14.62 13.37
N CYS A 77 -2.60 15.42 13.47
CA CYS A 77 -3.67 15.46 12.47
C CYS A 77 -3.13 15.92 11.11
N LYS A 78 -2.30 16.96 11.12
CA LYS A 78 -1.68 17.53 9.91
C LYS A 78 -0.71 16.54 9.28
N PHE A 79 0.10 15.85 10.08
CA PHE A 79 1.05 14.85 9.62
C PHE A 79 0.35 13.62 9.02
N VAL A 80 -0.70 13.13 9.67
CA VAL A 80 -1.53 12.03 9.16
C VAL A 80 -2.14 12.42 7.81
N LYS A 81 -2.75 13.59 7.68
CA LYS A 81 -3.31 14.09 6.41
C LYS A 81 -2.27 14.19 5.30
N PHE A 82 -1.02 14.53 5.63
CA PHE A 82 0.05 14.59 4.66
C PHE A 82 0.46 13.19 4.16
N ILE A 83 0.63 12.23 5.06
CA ILE A 83 1.00 10.86 4.67
C ILE A 83 -0.09 10.18 3.83
N GLN A 84 -1.36 10.52 4.04
CA GLN A 84 -2.48 9.97 3.26
C GLN A 84 -2.34 10.12 1.75
N VAL A 85 -1.59 11.12 1.30
CA VAL A 85 -1.38 11.43 -0.11
C VAL A 85 -0.19 10.65 -0.72
N LEU A 86 0.75 10.16 0.10
CA LEU A 86 1.92 9.42 -0.38
C LEU A 86 1.58 8.14 -1.19
N PRO A 87 0.59 7.31 -0.80
CA PRO A 87 0.21 6.14 -1.58
C PRO A 87 -0.27 6.47 -3.00
N MET A 88 -0.93 7.62 -3.20
CA MET A 88 -1.36 8.04 -4.54
C MET A 88 -0.18 8.39 -5.44
N TYR A 89 0.82 9.09 -4.89
CA TYR A 89 2.03 9.43 -5.65
C TYR A 89 2.89 8.21 -5.94
N ALA A 90 2.92 7.22 -5.05
CA ALA A 90 3.67 5.99 -5.26
C ALA A 90 3.28 5.29 -6.58
N SER A 91 1.99 5.25 -6.92
CA SER A 91 1.48 4.65 -8.16
C SER A 91 2.01 5.32 -9.43
N ALA A 92 2.18 6.65 -9.42
CA ALA A 92 2.70 7.40 -10.56
C ALA A 92 4.19 7.11 -10.80
N PHE A 93 4.99 7.12 -9.73
CA PHE A 93 6.42 6.77 -9.81
C PHE A 93 6.64 5.32 -10.27
N LEU A 94 5.74 4.43 -9.87
CA LEU A 94 5.75 3.03 -10.27
C LEU A 94 5.51 2.87 -11.78
N LEU A 95 4.54 3.60 -12.35
CA LEU A 95 4.26 3.61 -13.79
C LEU A 95 5.47 4.06 -14.61
N VAL A 96 6.19 5.08 -14.10
CA VAL A 96 7.44 5.57 -14.69
C VAL A 96 8.52 4.49 -14.65
N ALA A 97 8.68 3.80 -13.51
CA ALA A 97 9.68 2.73 -13.37
C ALA A 97 9.41 1.54 -14.33
N ILE A 98 8.15 1.12 -14.51
CA ILE A 98 7.77 0.08 -15.49
C ILE A 98 8.13 0.52 -16.90
N SER A 99 7.84 1.77 -17.23
CA SER A 99 8.12 2.33 -18.55
C SER A 99 9.63 2.35 -18.81
N ALA A 100 10.43 2.76 -17.83
CA ALA A 100 11.89 2.74 -17.90
C ALA A 100 12.47 1.32 -18.08
N ASP A 101 11.97 0.34 -17.31
CA ASP A 101 12.38 -1.07 -17.42
C ASP A 101 12.11 -1.61 -18.84
N ARG A 102 10.93 -1.31 -19.41
CA ARG A 102 10.62 -1.67 -20.80
C ARG A 102 11.52 -0.98 -21.82
N TYR A 103 11.84 0.29 -21.61
CA TYR A 103 12.75 1.01 -22.50
C TYR A 103 14.15 0.40 -22.49
N GLN A 104 14.66 -0.04 -21.33
CA GLN A 104 15.97 -0.69 -21.24
C GLN A 104 16.00 -2.06 -21.93
N VAL A 105 14.89 -2.82 -21.91
CA VAL A 105 14.82 -4.12 -22.60
C VAL A 105 14.65 -3.96 -24.11
N SER A 106 13.91 -2.95 -24.59
CA SER A 106 13.73 -2.70 -26.03
C SER A 106 14.95 -2.07 -26.74
N TRP A 107 15.88 -1.49 -25.99
CA TRP A 107 17.11 -0.88 -26.52
C TRP A 107 18.32 -1.86 -26.59
N LEU A 108 18.13 -3.13 -26.22
CA LEU A 108 19.10 -4.23 -26.35
C LEU A 108 18.61 -5.22 -27.41
#